data_AF-A0A956PA87-F1
#
_entry.id   AF-A0A956PA87-F1
#
_cell.length_a   1.000
_cell.length_b   1.000
_cell.length_c   1.000
_cell.angle_alpha   90.00
_cell.angle_beta   90.00
_cell.angle_gamma   90.00
#
_symmetry.space_group_name_H-M   'P 1'
#
loop_
_entity.id
_entity.type
_entity.pdbx_description
1 polymer ?
#
loop_
_entity_poly.entity_id
_entity_poly.type
_entity_poly.pdbx_seq_one_letter_code
_entity_poly.pdbx_strand_id
1 'polypeptide(L)'
;MSLVASILFALLSLVGAAITYNLYRPLRYRGGLLLGLSFFGGWLGSELALHHLVVQVVVTVVFGLLGAFKHPPGQAGLALTAISWGATLVAYRRGMRTDRAVEAALVEGLGADYRARIRPEAADR
;
A
#
# COMPACT_ATOMS: atom_id res chain seq x y z
N MET A 1 11.01 3.67 29.95
CA MET A 1 10.22 3.57 28.70
C MET A 1 11.12 4.05 27.57
N SER A 2 11.57 3.11 26.72
CA SER A 2 12.87 3.22 26.06
C SER A 2 12.87 4.13 24.84
N LEU A 3 13.81 5.08 24.82
CA LEU A 3 14.15 5.89 23.65
C LEU A 3 14.41 5.01 22.40
N VAL A 4 14.92 3.80 22.62
CA VAL A 4 15.15 2.78 21.59
C VAL A 4 13.85 2.43 20.85
N ALA A 5 12.74 2.22 21.55
CA ALA A 5 11.46 1.92 20.90
C ALA A 5 10.99 3.08 20.01
N SER A 6 11.19 4.32 20.44
CA SER A 6 10.87 5.52 19.65
C SER A 6 11.71 5.63 18.39
N ILE A 7 13.01 5.33 18.47
CA ILE A 7 13.92 5.35 17.32
C ILE A 7 13.57 4.22 16.33
N LEU A 8 13.36 3.00 16.83
CA LEU A 8 12.96 1.86 16.00
C LEU A 8 11.64 2.14 15.26
N PHE A 9 10.66 2.71 15.97
CA PHE A 9 9.39 3.11 15.35
C PHE A 9 9.59 4.18 14.26
N ALA A 10 10.43 5.18 14.51
CA ALA A 10 10.73 6.21 13.52
C ALA A 10 11.39 5.63 12.25
N LEU A 11 12.35 4.72 12.41
CA LEU A 11 12.99 4.02 11.28
C LEU A 11 11.97 3.18 10.50
N LEU A 12 11.11 2.45 11.19
CA LEU A 12 10.07 1.64 10.55
C LEU A 12 9.03 2.51 9.82
N SER A 13 8.71 3.69 10.38
CA SER A 13 7.84 4.69 9.75
C SER A 13 8.44 5.22 8.45
N LEU A 14 9.77 5.41 8.39
CA LEU A 14 10.47 5.81 7.17
C LEU A 14 10.38 4.72 6.09
N VAL A 15 10.55 3.45 6.47
CA VAL A 15 10.41 2.32 5.54
C VAL A 15 8.98 2.24 5.00
N GLY A 16 7.97 2.36 5.87
CA GLY A 16 6.55 2.39 5.47
C GLY A 16 6.24 3.55 4.52
N ALA A 17 6.78 4.74 4.80
CA ALA A 17 6.63 5.90 3.93
C ALA A 17 7.31 5.70 2.57
N ALA A 18 8.49 5.09 2.52
CA ALA A 18 9.19 4.79 1.27
C ALA A 18 8.40 3.82 0.38
N ILE A 19 7.81 2.77 0.97
CA ILE A 19 6.92 1.84 0.27
C ILE A 19 5.68 2.59 -0.26
N THR A 20 5.05 3.42 0.59
CA THR A 20 3.90 4.25 0.22
C THR A 20 4.24 5.26 -0.88
N TYR A 21 5.47 5.77 -0.91
CA TYR A 21 5.92 6.68 -1.98
C TYR A 21 6.14 5.94 -3.30
N ASN A 22 6.68 4.72 -3.26
CA ASN A 22 6.91 3.89 -4.45
C ASN A 22 5.60 3.56 -5.19
N LEU A 23 4.46 3.51 -4.49
CA LEU A 23 3.11 3.43 -5.06
C LEU A 23 2.78 4.57 -6.04
N TYR A 24 3.24 5.79 -5.73
CA TYR A 24 2.95 6.98 -6.54
C TYR A 24 4.02 7.24 -7.60
N ARG A 25 5.28 6.96 -7.27
CA ARG A 25 6.41 7.06 -8.18
C ARG A 25 7.19 5.76 -8.13
N PRO A 26 6.80 4.76 -8.92
CA PRO A 26 7.56 3.52 -9.02
C PRO A 26 8.97 3.87 -9.43
N LEU A 27 9.94 3.53 -8.59
CA LEU A 27 11.32 3.85 -8.87
C LEU A 27 11.76 3.01 -10.06
N ARG A 28 11.99 3.69 -11.19
CA ARG A 28 12.40 3.09 -12.48
C ARG A 28 13.89 2.79 -12.43
N TYR A 29 14.27 1.72 -11.73
CA TYR A 29 15.65 1.24 -11.72
C TYR A 29 15.97 0.48 -13.01
N ARG A 30 17.21 0.61 -13.51
CA ARG A 30 17.71 -0.16 -14.64
C ARG A 30 18.47 -1.39 -14.12
N GLY A 31 17.73 -2.42 -13.71
CA GLY A 31 18.24 -3.75 -13.33
C GLY A 31 18.71 -3.92 -11.87
N GLY A 32 18.64 -5.16 -11.35
CA GLY A 32 19.17 -5.58 -10.05
C GLY A 32 18.16 -5.77 -8.90
N LEU A 33 18.66 -6.02 -7.68
CA LEU A 33 17.88 -6.25 -6.45
C LEU A 33 16.84 -5.14 -6.16
N LEU A 34 17.18 -3.90 -6.49
CA LEU A 34 16.33 -2.72 -6.31
C LEU A 34 15.12 -2.71 -7.25
N LEU A 35 15.23 -3.33 -8.43
CA LEU A 35 14.09 -3.56 -9.31
C LEU A 35 13.12 -4.57 -8.69
N GLY A 36 13.66 -5.65 -8.09
CA GLY A 36 12.88 -6.63 -7.35
C GLY A 36 12.15 -6.02 -6.15
N LEU A 37 12.82 -5.18 -5.37
CA LEU A 37 12.21 -4.46 -4.25
C LEU A 37 11.16 -3.43 -4.70
N SER A 38 11.40 -2.73 -5.81
CA SER A 38 10.42 -1.81 -6.40
C SER A 38 9.20 -2.54 -6.97
N PHE A 39 9.41 -3.69 -7.61
CA PHE A 39 8.33 -4.59 -8.06
C PHE A 39 7.53 -5.13 -6.88
N PHE A 40 8.19 -5.65 -5.85
CA PHE A 40 7.53 -6.10 -4.63
C PHE A 40 6.79 -4.96 -3.95
N GLY A 41 7.38 -3.77 -3.82
CA GLY A 41 6.71 -2.60 -3.24
C GLY A 41 5.51 -2.11 -4.07
N GLY A 42 5.60 -2.17 -5.40
CA GLY A 42 4.50 -1.87 -6.31
C GLY A 42 3.36 -2.89 -6.21
N TRP A 43 3.69 -4.18 -6.19
CA TRP A 43 2.74 -5.28 -6.03
C TRP A 43 2.08 -5.31 -4.65
N LEU A 44 2.87 -5.16 -3.57
CA LEU A 44 2.34 -5.00 -2.21
C LEU A 44 1.47 -3.75 -2.09
N GLY A 45 1.75 -2.71 -2.87
CA GLY A 45 1.00 -1.47 -2.85
C GLY A 45 -0.31 -1.51 -3.63
N SER A 46 -0.40 -2.28 -4.72
CA SER A 46 -1.58 -2.30 -5.60
C SER A 46 -2.58 -3.41 -5.24
N GLU A 47 -2.12 -4.62 -4.97
CA GLU A 47 -3.00 -5.74 -4.57
C GLU A 47 -3.06 -5.92 -3.04
N LEU A 48 -2.01 -5.50 -2.34
CA LEU A 48 -1.87 -5.66 -0.88
C LEU A 48 -1.95 -4.32 -0.13
N ALA A 49 -2.40 -3.23 -0.75
CA ALA A 49 -2.45 -1.88 -0.15
C ALA A 49 -3.11 -1.89 1.25
N LEU A 50 -4.22 -2.62 1.35
CA LEU A 50 -4.96 -2.84 2.59
C LEU A 50 -4.15 -3.63 3.62
N HIS A 51 -3.41 -4.65 3.21
CA HIS A 51 -2.54 -5.41 4.12
C HIS A 51 -1.36 -4.56 4.61
N HIS A 52 -0.77 -3.74 3.74
CA HIS A 52 0.28 -2.80 4.15
C HIS A 52 -0.23 -1.80 5.19
N LEU A 53 -1.43 -1.27 4.98
CA LEU A 53 -2.12 -0.40 5.95
C LEU A 53 -2.36 -1.14 7.27
N VAL A 54 -2.86 -2.37 7.24
CA VAL A 54 -3.08 -3.20 8.44
C VAL A 54 -1.77 -3.44 9.20
N VAL A 55 -0.68 -3.78 8.50
CA VAL A 55 0.63 -3.96 9.14
C VAL A 55 1.10 -2.67 9.80
N GLN A 56 0.98 -1.52 9.13
CA GLN A 56 1.33 -0.23 9.74
C GLN A 56 0.49 0.05 10.99
N VAL A 57 -0.83 -0.22 10.96
CA VAL A 57 -1.71 -0.08 12.13
C VAL A 57 -1.26 -0.99 13.29
N VAL A 58 -1.02 -2.27 13.03
CA VAL A 58 -0.58 -3.24 14.05
C VAL A 58 0.74 -2.81 14.66
N VAL A 59 1.72 -2.43 13.84
CA VAL A 59 3.01 -1.90 14.29
C VAL A 59 2.83 -0.67 15.17
N THR A 60 2.04 0.31 14.73
CA THR A 60 1.76 1.52 15.50
C THR A 60 1.13 1.19 16.85
N VAL A 61 0.18 0.27 16.92
CA VAL A 61 -0.44 -0.16 18.18
C VAL A 61 0.58 -0.81 19.10
N VAL A 62 1.36 -1.78 18.62
CA VAL A 62 2.38 -2.47 19.42
C VAL A 62 3.41 -1.49 19.98
N PHE A 63 3.94 -0.58 19.15
CA PHE A 63 4.90 0.42 19.61
C PHE A 63 4.26 1.47 20.52
N GLY A 64 2.99 1.80 20.34
CA GLY A 64 2.21 2.62 21.27
C GLY A 64 2.14 2.00 22.66
N LEU A 65 1.85 0.70 22.75
CA LEU A 65 1.85 -0.06 24.02
C LEU A 65 3.24 -0.11 24.66
N LEU A 66 4.31 -0.15 23.86
CA LEU A 66 5.70 -0.08 24.35
C LEU A 66 6.13 1.35 24.76
N GLY A 67 5.27 2.35 24.58
CA GLY A 67 5.54 3.74 24.95
C GLY A 67 6.41 4.49 23.96
N ALA A 68 6.46 4.08 22.69
CA ALA A 68 7.29 4.70 21.66
C ALA A 68 6.94 6.17 21.42
N PHE A 69 5.72 6.62 21.72
CA PHE A 69 5.27 8.00 21.46
C PHE A 69 5.62 9.00 22.56
N LYS A 70 6.36 8.58 23.59
CA LYS A 70 6.77 9.44 24.70
C LYS A 70 7.95 10.36 24.37
N HIS A 71 8.64 10.12 23.26
CA HIS A 71 9.81 10.90 22.83
C HIS A 71 9.58 11.51 21.44
N PRO A 72 10.20 12.67 21.13
CA PRO A 72 10.08 13.35 19.84
C PRO A 72 10.26 12.46 18.59
N PRO A 73 11.25 11.53 18.50
CA PRO A 73 11.39 10.68 17.31
C PRO A 73 10.16 9.79 17.07
N GLY A 74 9.54 9.28 18.12
CA GLY A 74 8.34 8.45 17.99
C GLY A 74 7.13 9.25 17.54
N GLN A 75 7.00 10.50 17.99
CA GLN A 75 5.94 11.42 17.55
C GLN A 75 6.10 11.80 16.07
N ALA A 76 7.33 12.08 15.64
CA ALA A 76 7.65 12.33 14.23
C ALA A 76 7.33 11.12 13.34
N GLY A 77 7.74 9.91 13.78
CA GLY A 77 7.37 8.67 13.10
C GLY A 77 5.85 8.46 13.01
N LEU A 78 5.11 8.85 14.05
CA LEU A 78 3.66 8.68 14.10
C LEU A 78 2.97 9.61 13.09
N ALA A 79 3.40 10.87 13.03
CA ALA A 79 2.93 11.83 12.03
C ALA A 79 3.20 11.32 10.61
N LEU A 80 4.42 10.81 10.35
CA LEU A 80 4.78 10.25 9.05
C LEU A 80 3.95 9.01 8.70
N THR A 81 3.67 8.14 9.67
CA THR A 81 2.82 6.97 9.50
C THR A 81 1.38 7.38 9.17
N ALA A 82 0.83 8.39 9.85
CA ALA A 82 -0.50 8.91 9.56
C ALA A 82 -0.60 9.50 8.14
N ILE A 83 0.42 10.24 7.69
CA ILE A 83 0.50 10.72 6.30
C ILE A 83 0.52 9.53 5.32
N SER A 84 1.28 8.48 5.65
CA SER A 84 1.38 7.27 4.83
C SER A 84 0.05 6.53 4.72
N TRP A 85 -0.77 6.49 5.77
CA TRP A 85 -2.13 5.95 5.73
C TRP A 85 -3.01 6.72 4.75
N GLY A 86 -3.02 8.04 4.84
CA GLY A 86 -3.78 8.90 3.94
C GLY A 86 -3.36 8.70 2.48
N ALA A 87 -2.06 8.70 2.22
CA ALA A 87 -1.53 8.45 0.89
C ALA A 87 -1.91 7.05 0.37
N THR A 88 -1.80 6.00 1.18
CA THR A 88 -2.20 4.64 0.77
C THR A 88 -3.69 4.56 0.44
N LEU A 89 -4.56 5.18 1.26
CA LEU A 89 -6.00 5.19 1.04
C LEU A 89 -6.38 5.95 -0.24
N VAL A 90 -5.70 7.07 -0.54
CA VAL A 90 -5.91 7.81 -1.79
C VAL A 90 -5.49 6.96 -3.00
N ALA A 91 -4.37 6.25 -2.93
CA ALA A 91 -3.92 5.37 -4.00
C ALA A 91 -4.93 4.23 -4.23
N TYR A 92 -5.39 3.60 -3.16
CA TYR A 92 -6.40 2.54 -3.21
C TYR A 92 -7.71 3.03 -3.88
N ARG A 93 -8.23 4.20 -3.47
CA ARG A 93 -9.43 4.79 -4.07
C ARG A 93 -9.25 5.13 -5.55
N ARG A 94 -8.06 5.54 -5.97
CA ARG A 94 -7.74 5.79 -7.39
C ARG A 94 -7.78 4.48 -8.19
N GLY A 95 -7.17 3.41 -7.67
CA GLY A 95 -7.23 2.07 -8.27
C GLY A 95 -8.67 1.62 -8.51
N MET A 96 -9.52 1.67 -7.48
CA MET A 96 -10.94 1.28 -7.61
C MET A 96 -11.72 2.08 -8.66
N ARG A 97 -11.38 3.37 -8.85
CA ARG A 97 -12.03 4.20 -9.88
C ARG A 97 -11.58 3.80 -11.27
N THR A 98 -10.30 3.51 -11.45
CA THR A 98 -9.76 3.01 -12.72
C THR A 98 -10.37 1.68 -13.08
N ASP A 99 -10.50 0.74 -12.14
CA ASP A 99 -11.13 -0.57 -12.38
C ASP A 99 -12.56 -0.41 -12.90
N ARG A 100 -13.36 0.46 -12.26
CA ARG A 100 -14.73 0.75 -12.70
C ARG A 100 -14.80 1.39 -14.09
N ALA A 101 -13.88 2.29 -14.40
CA ALA A 101 -13.83 2.95 -15.69
C ALA A 101 -13.43 1.97 -16.81
N VAL A 102 -12.47 1.10 -16.54
CA VAL A 102 -12.05 0.02 -17.45
C VAL A 102 -13.19 -0.97 -17.65
N GLU A 103 -13.88 -1.39 -16.58
CA GLU A 103 -15.04 -2.28 -16.68
C GLU A 103 -16.16 -1.65 -17.53
N ALA A 104 -16.46 -0.36 -17.30
CA ALA A 104 -17.47 0.35 -18.09
C ALA A 104 -17.11 0.38 -19.59
N ALA A 105 -15.85 0.68 -19.92
CA ALA A 105 -15.38 0.69 -21.31
C ALA A 105 -15.41 -0.71 -21.95
N LEU A 106 -15.11 -1.77 -21.18
CA LEU A 106 -15.23 -3.15 -21.64
C LEU A 106 -16.67 -3.55 -21.90
N VAL A 107 -17.60 -3.21 -20.99
CA VAL A 107 -19.03 -3.46 -21.17
C VAL A 107 -19.60 -2.67 -22.35
N GLU A 108 -19.15 -1.44 -22.56
CA GLU A 108 -19.56 -0.61 -23.70
C GLU A 108 -19.05 -1.18 -25.03
N GLY A 109 -17.76 -1.54 -25.10
CA GLY A 109 -17.14 -2.02 -26.34
C GLY A 109 -17.39 -3.49 -26.68
N LEU A 110 -17.60 -4.34 -25.66
CA LEU A 110 -17.74 -5.79 -25.82
C LEU A 110 -19.12 -6.30 -25.37
N GLY A 111 -19.98 -5.48 -24.79
CA GLY A 111 -21.27 -5.92 -24.24
C GLY A 111 -21.16 -6.52 -22.83
N ALA A 112 -22.26 -6.50 -22.08
CA ALA A 112 -22.27 -6.90 -20.67
C ALA A 112 -21.94 -8.39 -20.43
N ASP A 113 -22.13 -9.24 -21.44
CA ASP A 113 -21.88 -10.68 -21.43
C ASP A 113 -20.44 -11.06 -21.83
N TYR A 114 -19.57 -10.07 -22.10
CA TYR A 114 -18.23 -10.33 -22.62
C TYR A 114 -17.41 -11.32 -21.77
N ARG A 115 -17.57 -11.29 -20.44
CA ARG A 115 -16.88 -12.20 -19.51
C ARG A 115 -17.25 -13.67 -19.76
N ALA A 116 -18.53 -13.95 -20.00
CA ALA A 116 -19.03 -15.29 -20.29
C ALA A 116 -18.51 -15.82 -21.64
N ARG A 117 -18.35 -14.92 -22.62
CA ARG A 117 -17.82 -15.28 -23.95
C ARG A 117 -16.31 -15.54 -23.97
N ILE A 118 -15.55 -14.89 -23.09
CA ILE A 118 -14.09 -15.07 -22.98
C ILE A 118 -13.73 -16.30 -22.14
N ARG A 119 -14.53 -16.64 -21.12
CA ARG A 119 -14.34 -17.84 -20.29
C ARG A 119 -15.62 -18.67 -20.20
N PRO A 120 -15.97 -19.44 -21.25
CA PRO A 120 -17.14 -20.31 -21.21
C PRO A 120 -17.05 -21.33 -20.07
N GLU A 121 -15.86 -21.86 -19.78
CA GLU A 121 -15.63 -22.84 -18.70
C GLU A 121 -15.86 -22.32 -17.27
N ALA A 122 -15.85 -20.99 -17.08
CA ALA A 122 -16.12 -20.37 -15.78
C ALA A 122 -17.61 -20.07 -15.56
N ALA A 123 -18.45 -20.20 -16.60
CA ALA A 123 -19.89 -20.01 -16.50
C ALA A 123 -20.63 -21.25 -15.97
N ASP A 124 -19.97 -22.42 -16.01
CA ASP A 124 -20.53 -23.73 -15.60
C ASP A 124 -20.18 -24.14 -14.14
N ARG A 125 -19.55 -23.26 -13.34
CA ARG A 125 -19.27 -23.48 -11.90
C ARG A 125 -20.07 -22.52 -11.03
#